data_AF-C7RVE3-F1
#
_entry.id   AF-C7RVE3-F1
#
_cell.length_a   1.000
_cell.length_b   1.000
_cell.length_c   1.000
_cell.angle_alpha   90.00
_cell.angle_beta   90.00
_cell.angle_gamma   90.00
#
_symmetry.space_group_name_H-M   'P 1'
#
loop_
_entity.id
_entity.type
_entity.pdbx_description
1 polymer ?
#
loop_
_entity_poly.entity_id
_entity_poly.type
_entity_poly.pdbx_seq_one_letter_code
_entity_poly.pdbx_strand_id
1 'polypeptide(L)'
;MNAFNRLPGFVQTPAGRERDVLRLLPRVLVFGTLLLALPSLGARIFFGEGDAVVASSLLQMVDILAISILVLHWTAVLTIAIAAFIVMIMKGPAYVADAYPVEDSESPDSSDRR
;
A
#
# COMPACT_ATOMS: atom_id res chain seq x y z
N MET A 1 -26.92 -1.04 15.42
CA MET A 1 -25.56 -0.72 15.91
C MET A 1 -24.86 0.06 14.79
N ASN A 2 -24.55 1.34 15.00
CA ASN A 2 -23.88 2.16 14.00
C ASN A 2 -22.37 1.99 14.15
N ALA A 3 -21.76 1.16 13.30
CA ALA A 3 -20.31 0.90 13.31
C ALA A 3 -19.45 2.16 13.04
N PHE A 4 -20.06 3.29 12.68
CA PHE A 4 -19.39 4.54 12.33
C PHE A 4 -19.83 5.72 13.21
N ASN A 5 -20.16 5.47 14.48
CA ASN A 5 -20.45 6.56 15.41
C ASN A 5 -19.17 7.36 15.68
N ARG A 6 -19.20 8.67 15.44
CA ARG A 6 -18.04 9.56 15.62
C ARG A 6 -18.04 10.13 17.03
N LEU A 7 -16.87 10.24 17.63
CA LEU A 7 -16.71 10.85 18.95
C LEU A 7 -17.05 12.36 18.86
N PRO A 8 -17.97 12.89 19.69
CA PRO A 8 -18.22 14.33 19.70
C PRO A 8 -17.01 15.10 20.25
N GLY A 9 -16.72 16.29 19.69
CA GLY A 9 -15.65 17.17 20.19
C GLY A 9 -14.22 16.83 19.77
N PHE A 10 -14.00 15.86 18.88
CA PHE A 10 -12.65 15.56 18.38
C PHE A 10 -12.11 16.64 17.43
N VAL A 11 -10.80 16.89 17.49
CA VAL A 11 -10.11 17.83 16.59
C VAL A 11 -9.80 17.15 15.26
N GLN A 12 -10.18 17.77 14.15
CA GLN A 12 -9.85 17.25 12.82
C GLN A 12 -8.45 17.71 12.40
N THR A 13 -7.60 16.73 12.07
CA THR A 13 -6.29 17.01 11.48
C THR A 13 -6.45 17.29 9.98
N PRO A 14 -5.83 18.36 9.44
CA PRO A 14 -5.91 18.65 8.01
C PRO A 14 -5.30 17.51 7.18
N ALA A 15 -5.87 17.30 5.99
CA ALA A 15 -5.35 16.32 5.04
C ALA A 15 -3.92 16.70 4.60
N GLY A 16 -2.99 15.75 4.71
CA GLY A 16 -1.63 15.88 4.23
C GLY A 16 -1.40 15.24 2.87
N ARG A 17 -0.12 15.00 2.55
CA ARG A 17 0.35 14.43 1.28
C ARG A 17 -0.15 13.01 1.02
N GLU A 18 -0.68 12.31 2.03
CA GLU A 18 -1.20 10.95 1.87
C GLU A 18 -2.32 10.86 0.82
N ARG A 19 -3.17 11.88 0.71
CA ARG A 19 -4.26 11.90 -0.28
C ARG A 19 -3.77 12.10 -1.70
N ASP A 20 -2.72 12.91 -1.87
CA ASP A 20 -2.12 13.15 -3.17
C ASP A 20 -1.41 11.88 -3.65
N VAL A 21 -0.68 11.20 -2.76
CA VAL A 21 -0.04 9.91 -3.05
C VAL A 21 -1.09 8.87 -3.47
N LEU A 22 -2.18 8.73 -2.73
CA LEU A 22 -3.25 7.78 -3.07
C LEU A 22 -3.95 8.06 -4.40
N ARG A 23 -4.07 9.33 -4.80
CA ARG A 23 -4.61 9.71 -6.12
C ARG A 23 -3.62 9.47 -7.26
N LEU A 24 -2.32 9.58 -6.99
CA LEU A 24 -1.27 9.40 -7.98
C LEU A 24 -0.93 7.92 -8.20
N LEU A 25 -1.09 7.09 -7.19
CA LEU A 25 -0.74 5.66 -7.22
C LEU A 25 -1.32 4.88 -8.40
N PRO A 26 -2.62 5.00 -8.76
CA PRO A 26 -3.17 4.30 -9.93
C PRO A 26 -2.46 4.69 -11.23
N ARG A 27 -2.08 5.96 -11.37
CA ARG A 27 -1.33 6.43 -12.55
C ARG A 27 0.08 5.87 -12.55
N VAL A 28 0.77 5.90 -11.40
CA VAL A 28 2.12 5.34 -11.26
C VAL A 28 2.14 3.86 -11.57
N LEU A 29 1.13 3.12 -11.13
CA LEU A 29 0.99 1.69 -11.44
C LEU A 29 0.86 1.48 -12.94
N VAL A 30 -0.06 2.17 -13.62
CA VAL A 30 -0.31 1.97 -15.06
C VAL A 30 0.87 2.44 -15.92
N PHE A 31 1.42 3.63 -15.66
CA PHE A 31 2.54 4.13 -16.44
C PHE A 31 3.84 3.40 -16.13
N GLY A 32 4.04 3.00 -14.87
CA GLY A 32 5.19 2.20 -14.45
C GLY A 32 5.20 0.82 -15.08
N THR A 33 4.06 0.12 -15.09
CA THR A 33 3.95 -1.17 -15.79
C THR A 33 4.16 -1.06 -17.28
N LEU A 34 3.54 -0.05 -17.91
CA LEU A 34 3.67 0.16 -19.36
C LEU A 34 5.14 0.39 -19.72
N LEU A 35 5.82 1.27 -18.99
CA LEU A 35 7.23 1.58 -19.19
C LEU A 35 8.13 0.35 -18.99
N LEU A 36 7.87 -0.45 -17.95
CA LEU A 36 8.65 -1.65 -17.64
C LEU A 36 8.39 -2.81 -18.61
N ALA A 37 7.28 -2.81 -19.32
CA ALA A 37 6.98 -3.80 -20.36
C ALA A 37 7.67 -3.50 -21.70
N LEU A 38 8.07 -2.24 -21.94
CA LEU A 38 8.68 -1.82 -23.22
C LEU A 38 9.97 -2.58 -23.59
N PRO A 39 10.92 -2.87 -22.66
CA PRO A 39 12.14 -3.60 -23.02
C PRO A 39 11.87 -5.02 -23.54
N SER A 40 10.89 -5.74 -22.96
CA SER A 40 10.49 -7.06 -23.44
C SER A 40 9.85 -6.97 -24.82
N LEU A 41 8.98 -5.99 -25.06
CA LEU A 41 8.36 -5.77 -26.36
C LEU A 41 9.40 -5.38 -27.43
N GLY A 42 10.33 -4.48 -27.08
CA GLY A 42 11.43 -4.07 -27.94
C GLY A 42 12.33 -5.24 -28.30
N ALA A 43 12.72 -6.07 -27.33
CA ALA A 43 13.55 -7.24 -27.59
C ALA A 43 12.88 -8.20 -28.60
N ARG A 44 11.56 -8.38 -28.52
CA ARG A 44 10.80 -9.20 -29.48
C ARG A 44 10.79 -8.61 -30.90
N ILE A 45 10.75 -7.28 -31.03
CA ILE A 45 10.79 -6.60 -32.34
C ILE A 45 12.19 -6.70 -32.96
N PHE A 46 13.26 -6.50 -32.18
CA PHE A 46 14.63 -6.44 -32.70
C PHE A 46 15.32 -7.80 -32.88
N PHE A 47 15.04 -8.78 -32.01
CA PHE A 47 15.70 -10.09 -32.04
C PHE A 47 14.86 -11.19 -32.69
N GLY A 48 13.67 -10.87 -33.21
CA GLY A 48 12.78 -11.83 -33.88
C GLY A 48 13.32 -12.40 -35.20
N GLU A 49 14.30 -11.73 -35.83
CA GLU A 49 14.86 -12.11 -37.14
C GLU A 49 16.28 -12.72 -37.07
N GLY A 50 16.85 -12.86 -35.86
CA GLY A 50 18.22 -13.35 -35.65
C GLY A 50 18.36 -14.88 -35.57
N ASP A 51 19.59 -15.36 -35.38
CA ASP A 51 19.88 -16.79 -35.14
C ASP A 51 19.06 -17.34 -33.96
N ALA A 52 18.29 -18.41 -34.21
CA ALA A 52 17.21 -18.86 -33.34
C ALA A 52 17.70 -19.29 -31.94
N VAL A 53 18.91 -19.83 -31.83
CA VAL A 53 19.47 -20.32 -30.57
C VAL A 53 19.96 -19.15 -29.72
N VAL A 54 20.71 -18.20 -30.29
CA VAL A 54 21.18 -17.02 -29.55
C VAL A 54 20.02 -16.10 -29.21
N ALA A 55 19.09 -15.87 -30.15
CA ALA A 55 17.93 -15.02 -29.93
C ALA A 55 17.01 -15.53 -28.82
N SER A 56 16.76 -16.85 -28.75
CA SER A 56 15.89 -17.43 -27.71
C SER A 56 16.47 -17.26 -26.30
N SER A 57 17.78 -17.48 -26.12
CA SER A 57 18.45 -17.30 -24.82
C SER A 57 18.40 -15.85 -24.33
N LEU A 58 18.63 -14.88 -25.22
CA LEU A 58 18.57 -13.45 -24.90
C LEU A 58 17.14 -12.99 -24.58
N LEU A 59 16.16 -13.43 -25.37
CA LEU A 59 14.74 -13.14 -25.11
C LEU A 59 14.29 -13.68 -23.76
N GLN A 60 14.70 -14.91 -23.41
CA GLN A 60 14.39 -15.51 -22.12
C GLN A 60 15.01 -14.73 -20.95
N MET A 61 16.26 -14.31 -21.07
CA MET A 61 16.92 -13.49 -20.04
C MET A 61 16.20 -12.14 -19.86
N VAL A 62 15.87 -11.46 -20.97
CA VAL A 62 15.15 -10.18 -20.94
C VAL A 62 13.78 -10.34 -20.30
N ASP A 63 13.04 -11.39 -20.65
CA ASP A 63 11.72 -11.65 -20.08
C ASP A 63 11.78 -11.94 -18.57
N ILE A 64 12.77 -12.73 -18.11
CA ILE A 64 12.97 -12.99 -16.68
C ILE A 64 13.22 -11.68 -15.92
N LEU A 65 14.11 -10.82 -16.43
CA LEU A 65 14.44 -9.54 -15.80
C LEU A 65 13.24 -8.57 -15.83
N ALA A 66 12.53 -8.51 -16.96
CA ALA A 66 11.35 -7.67 -17.10
C ALA A 66 10.26 -8.07 -16.09
N ILE A 67 9.94 -9.37 -15.99
CA ILE A 67 8.97 -9.88 -15.00
C ILE A 67 9.45 -9.61 -13.58
N SER A 68 10.73 -9.80 -13.28
CA SER A 68 11.29 -9.56 -11.94
C SER A 68 11.11 -8.10 -11.50
N ILE A 69 11.44 -7.14 -12.37
CA ILE A 69 11.29 -5.72 -12.08
C ILE A 69 9.80 -5.32 -12.04
N LEU A 70 8.95 -5.92 -12.88
CA LEU A 70 7.51 -5.69 -12.87
C LEU A 70 6.88 -6.09 -11.53
N VAL A 71 7.21 -7.28 -11.03
CA VAL A 71 6.74 -7.77 -9.73
C VAL A 71 7.25 -6.86 -8.59
N LEU A 72 8.54 -6.48 -8.63
CA LEU A 72 9.11 -5.53 -7.67
C LEU A 72 8.40 -4.17 -7.69
N HIS A 73 8.05 -3.67 -8.88
CA HIS A 73 7.30 -2.43 -9.02
C HIS A 73 5.91 -2.52 -8.39
N TRP A 74 5.17 -3.60 -8.64
CA TRP A 74 3.86 -3.82 -8.03
C TRP A 74 3.92 -3.90 -6.51
N THR A 75 4.86 -4.65 -5.95
CA THR A 75 5.01 -4.78 -4.50
C THR A 75 5.40 -3.45 -3.86
N ALA A 76 6.28 -2.67 -4.49
CA ALA A 76 6.65 -1.33 -4.02
C ALA A 76 5.44 -0.37 -4.04
N VAL A 77 4.69 -0.33 -5.14
CA VAL A 77 3.48 0.50 -5.28
C VAL A 77 2.43 0.11 -4.24
N LEU A 78 2.19 -1.19 -4.04
CA LEU A 78 1.27 -1.70 -3.02
C LEU A 78 1.71 -1.30 -1.61
N THR A 79 3.01 -1.40 -1.31
CA THR A 79 3.56 -1.03 0.00
C THR A 79 3.34 0.46 0.29
N ILE A 80 3.59 1.32 -0.70
CA ILE A 80 3.34 2.77 -0.58
C ILE A 80 1.84 3.05 -0.42
N ALA A 81 0.98 2.33 -1.14
CA ALA A 81 -0.47 2.45 -1.01
C ALA A 81 -0.95 2.11 0.41
N ILE A 82 -0.47 1.01 0.98
CA ILE A 82 -0.78 0.60 2.34
C ILE A 82 -0.29 1.65 3.34
N ALA A 83 0.94 2.13 3.19
CA ALA A 83 1.49 3.17 4.08
C ALA A 83 0.66 4.46 4.05
N ALA A 84 0.32 4.98 2.86
CA ALA A 84 -0.50 6.17 2.72
C ALA A 84 -1.94 5.95 3.24
N PHE A 85 -2.49 4.75 3.05
CA PHE A 85 -3.81 4.38 3.58
C PHE A 85 -3.83 4.33 5.11
N ILE A 86 -2.80 3.75 5.74
CA ILE A 86 -2.65 3.74 7.20
C ILE A 86 -2.59 5.17 7.73
N VAL A 87 -1.77 6.04 7.14
CA VAL A 87 -1.68 7.46 7.55
C VAL A 87 -3.04 8.16 7.40
N MET A 88 -3.79 7.87 6.33
CA MET A 88 -5.14 8.40 6.16
C MET A 88 -6.08 7.94 7.29
N ILE A 89 -6.04 6.65 7.66
CA ILE A 89 -6.85 6.11 8.76
C ILE A 89 -6.45 6.75 10.09
N MET A 90 -5.15 6.85 10.38
CA MET A 90 -4.63 7.44 11.62
C MET A 90 -5.05 8.91 11.80
N LYS A 91 -5.18 9.66 10.70
CA LYS A 91 -5.68 11.04 10.70
C LYS A 91 -7.20 11.15 10.55
N GLY A 92 -7.89 10.04 10.38
CA GLY A 92 -9.33 9.98 10.15
C GLY A 92 -10.17 10.41 11.36
N PRO A 93 -11.50 10.41 11.24
CA PRO A 93 -12.37 10.74 12.36
C PRO A 93 -12.22 9.72 13.49
N ALA A 94 -12.26 10.21 14.74
CA ALA A 94 -12.30 9.35 15.91
C ALA A 94 -13.65 8.62 15.96
N TYR A 95 -13.62 7.30 15.84
CA TYR A 95 -14.80 6.45 16.00
C TYR A 95 -14.90 5.99 17.46
N VAL A 96 -16.12 5.97 17.98
CA VAL A 96 -16.39 5.48 19.34
C VAL A 96 -16.09 3.98 19.37
N ALA A 97 -15.10 3.58 20.16
CA ALA A 97 -14.84 2.17 20.43
C ALA A 97 -15.95 1.59 21.32
N ASP A 98 -16.14 0.28 21.30
CA ASP A 98 -17.05 -0.40 22.21
C ASP A 98 -16.62 -0.10 23.66
N ALA A 99 -17.46 0.66 24.36
CA ALA A 99 -17.19 1.01 25.75
C ALA A 99 -17.38 -0.24 26.62
N TYR A 100 -16.29 -0.73 27.20
CA TYR A 100 -16.38 -1.68 28.31
C TYR A 100 -16.52 -0.89 29.62
N PRO A 101 -17.40 -1.33 30.55
CA PRO A 101 -17.44 -0.75 31.88
C PRO A 101 -16.08 -0.99 32.56
N VAL A 102 -15.39 0.10 32.89
CA VAL A 102 -14.21 0.04 33.74
C VAL A 102 -14.71 0.05 35.17
N GLU A 103 -14.42 -1.02 35.93
CA GLU A 103 -14.57 -1.00 37.39
C GLU A 103 -13.46 -0.11 37.96
N ASP A 104 -13.73 1.18 38.06
CA ASP A 104 -12.83 2.15 38.67
C ASP A 104 -13.17 2.28 40.16
N SER A 105 -12.18 2.05 41.03
CA SER A 105 -12.29 2.34 42.46
C SER A 105 -11.45 3.57 42.78
N GLU A 106 -12.08 4.67 43.21
CA GLU A 106 -11.39 5.91 43.61
C GLU A 106 -10.43 5.73 44.80
N SER A 107 -10.60 4.64 45.56
CA SER A 107 -9.70 4.28 46.65
C SER A 107 -8.94 3.01 46.31
N PRO A 108 -7.62 2.94 46.57
CA PRO A 108 -6.90 1.68 46.52
C PRO A 108 -7.53 0.68 47.49
N ASP A 109 -7.55 -0.59 47.12
CA ASP A 109 -8.10 -1.64 47.98
C ASP A 109 -7.34 -1.62 49.32
N SER A 110 -8.09 -1.53 50.42
CA SER A 110 -7.50 -1.46 51.75
C SER A 110 -6.62 -2.69 51.96
N SER A 111 -5.35 -2.50 52.34
CA SER A 111 -4.36 -3.56 52.53
C SER A 111 -4.66 -4.55 53.66
N ASP A 112 -5.88 -4.54 54.20
CA ASP A 112 -6.28 -5.22 55.44
C ASP A 112 -7.26 -6.39 55.22
N ARG A 113 -7.44 -6.84 53.97
CA ARG A 113 -8.14 -8.10 53.70
C ARG A 113 -7.14 -9.26 53.72
N ARG A 114 -6.97 -9.86 54.89
CA ARG A 114 -6.38 -11.18 55.11
C ARG A 114 -7.46 -12.21 55.38
#